data_AF-A0A3N5PXN9-F1
#
_entry.id   AF-A0A3N5PXN9-F1
#
_cell.length_a   1.000
_cell.length_b   1.000
_cell.length_c   1.000
_cell.angle_alpha   90.00
_cell.angle_beta   90.00
_cell.angle_gamma   90.00
#
_symmetry.space_group_name_H-M   'P 1'
#
loop_
_entity.id
_entity.type
_entity.pdbx_description
1 polymer ?
#
loop_
_entity_poly.entity_id
_entity_poly.type
_entity_poly.pdbx_seq_one_letter_code
_entity_poly.pdbx_strand_id
1 'polypeptide(L)'
;MKRFLSVGIAFVVAANICMAQSRPASSSASTSMPASSPVKTKIIPGPDTTRITSPLRPDGTVDYVAALNAEASKGVTKDNNAAVILLDVLGPDFLPEDVRQKVYKVLDFTPNPKTPVFDDTLADFPIYAHLYARPWQAKDNPDAVEWLKDNTKALDLIVEASKRPKWYVPLVCKNEKIGLIGAESPNMKKYRDAVRTLAMRANLAIAEGRTEDAWANIQAIYRLATLIGQDGTFVGRLAGAITSSKIADQVACNLAISGKLDAKTALAMLVQIQGFGTSPSIIPAIDYSERYGLLDFICKISVMPPKLL
;
A
#
# COMPACT_ATOMS: atom_id res chain seq x y z
N MET A 1 -13.07 -24.86 -9.95
CA MET A 1 -12.53 -23.72 -9.16
C MET A 1 -11.13 -23.24 -9.54
N LYS A 2 -10.21 -24.07 -10.07
CA LYS A 2 -8.83 -23.65 -10.39
C LYS A 2 -8.60 -22.90 -11.73
N ARG A 3 -9.64 -22.66 -12.55
CA ARG A 3 -9.50 -21.98 -13.87
C ARG A 3 -10.07 -20.55 -13.95
N PHE A 4 -10.78 -20.07 -12.92
CA PHE A 4 -11.33 -18.71 -12.89
C PHE A 4 -10.41 -17.69 -12.21
N LEU A 5 -9.41 -18.15 -11.45
CA LEU A 5 -8.48 -17.26 -10.72
C LEU A 5 -7.40 -16.65 -11.63
N SER A 6 -7.11 -17.27 -12.78
CA SER A 6 -6.03 -16.86 -13.69
C SER A 6 -6.42 -15.76 -14.69
N VAL A 7 -7.72 -15.52 -14.90
CA VAL A 7 -8.21 -14.52 -15.88
C VAL A 7 -8.32 -13.12 -15.24
N GLY A 8 -8.62 -13.03 -13.94
CA GLY A 8 -8.74 -11.75 -13.23
C GLY A 8 -7.39 -11.04 -12.97
N ILE A 9 -6.30 -11.80 -12.84
CA ILE A 9 -4.95 -11.25 -12.56
C ILE A 9 -4.33 -10.60 -13.81
N ALA A 10 -4.70 -11.06 -15.02
CA ALA A 10 -4.13 -10.57 -16.27
C ALA A 10 -4.65 -9.17 -16.68
N PHE A 11 -5.88 -8.79 -16.30
CA PHE A 11 -6.48 -7.53 -16.76
C PHE A 11 -5.96 -6.28 -16.04
N VAL A 12 -5.59 -6.38 -14.76
CA VAL A 12 -5.12 -5.23 -13.97
C VAL A 12 -3.67 -4.85 -14.32
N VAL A 13 -2.85 -5.81 -14.77
CA VAL A 13 -1.46 -5.55 -15.22
C VAL A 13 -1.40 -5.10 -16.68
N ALA A 14 -2.27 -5.63 -17.56
CA ALA A 14 -2.27 -5.27 -18.98
C ALA A 14 -2.70 -3.81 -19.25
N ALA A 15 -3.59 -3.26 -18.42
CA ALA A 15 -4.08 -1.88 -18.59
C ALA A 15 -2.98 -0.81 -18.41
N ASN A 16 -1.92 -1.10 -17.64
CA ASN A 16 -0.81 -0.17 -17.44
C ASN A 16 0.34 -0.33 -18.47
N ILE A 17 0.40 -1.45 -19.20
CA ILE A 17 1.45 -1.69 -20.21
C ILE A 17 0.99 -1.29 -21.63
N CYS A 18 -0.31 -1.40 -21.93
CA CYS A 18 -0.82 -1.12 -23.28
C CYS A 18 -0.87 0.37 -23.68
N MET A 19 -0.71 1.32 -22.75
CA MET A 19 -0.71 2.75 -23.09
C MET A 19 0.67 3.31 -23.51
N ALA A 20 1.72 2.50 -23.59
CA ALA A 20 3.08 2.97 -23.87
C ALA A 20 3.67 2.52 -25.23
N GLN A 21 2.98 1.71 -26.04
CA GLN A 21 3.52 1.26 -27.32
C GLN A 21 2.44 1.08 -28.40
N SER A 22 2.06 2.17 -29.07
CA SER A 22 1.34 2.09 -30.34
C SER A 22 2.26 2.53 -31.48
N ARG A 23 2.80 1.54 -32.21
CA ARG A 23 3.30 1.71 -33.60
C ARG A 23 2.10 1.59 -34.55
N PRO A 24 2.11 2.26 -35.72
CA PRO A 24 0.97 2.21 -36.64
C PRO A 24 0.95 0.86 -37.36
N ALA A 25 -0.19 0.18 -37.34
CA ALA A 25 -0.44 -0.99 -38.16
C ALA A 25 -1.19 -0.59 -39.44
N SER A 26 -0.74 -1.18 -40.54
CA SER A 26 -1.18 -1.00 -41.92
C SER A 26 -2.63 -1.43 -42.18
N SER A 27 -3.26 -0.77 -43.15
CA SER A 27 -4.66 -0.93 -43.56
C SER A 27 -4.99 -2.30 -44.16
N SER A 28 -6.10 -2.89 -43.73
CA SER A 28 -6.92 -3.78 -44.55
C SER A 28 -8.39 -3.34 -44.49
N ALA A 29 -9.09 -3.47 -45.62
CA ALA A 29 -10.35 -2.80 -45.93
C ALA A 29 -11.53 -3.29 -45.08
N SER A 30 -12.29 -2.32 -44.55
CA SER A 30 -13.50 -2.52 -43.75
C SER A 30 -14.75 -2.64 -44.63
N THR A 31 -15.50 -3.72 -44.46
CA THR A 31 -16.93 -3.75 -44.83
C THR A 31 -17.70 -3.10 -43.67
N SER A 32 -18.25 -1.91 -43.88
CA SER A 32 -18.95 -1.14 -42.85
C SER A 32 -20.36 -1.68 -42.61
N MET A 33 -20.62 -2.17 -41.40
CA MET A 33 -21.98 -2.27 -40.90
C MET A 33 -22.52 -0.86 -40.60
N PRO A 34 -23.84 -0.61 -40.77
CA PRO A 34 -24.43 0.68 -40.43
C PRO A 34 -24.28 0.93 -38.93
N ALA A 35 -23.70 2.08 -38.58
CA ALA A 35 -23.56 2.53 -37.21
C ALA A 35 -24.95 2.71 -36.58
N SER A 36 -25.34 1.76 -35.72
CA SER A 36 -26.43 2.01 -34.79
C SER A 36 -26.01 3.12 -33.85
N SER A 37 -26.88 4.11 -33.65
CA SER A 37 -26.65 5.14 -32.64
C SER A 37 -26.39 4.47 -31.28
N PRO A 38 -25.40 4.91 -30.50
CA PRO A 38 -25.05 4.25 -29.25
C PRO A 38 -26.28 4.26 -28.34
N VAL A 39 -26.69 3.06 -27.90
CA VAL A 39 -27.74 2.90 -26.88
C VAL A 39 -27.27 3.68 -25.65
N LYS A 40 -28.00 4.73 -25.27
CA LYS A 40 -27.81 5.42 -23.99
C LYS A 40 -28.28 4.48 -22.88
N THR A 41 -27.46 3.50 -22.51
CA THR A 41 -27.80 2.56 -21.45
C THR A 41 -27.72 3.29 -20.12
N LYS A 42 -28.87 3.69 -19.58
CA LYS A 42 -28.95 4.28 -18.24
C LYS A 42 -28.65 3.19 -17.21
N ILE A 43 -27.44 3.19 -16.64
CA ILE A 43 -27.08 2.27 -15.55
C ILE A 43 -27.84 2.73 -14.30
N ILE A 44 -28.78 1.91 -13.82
CA ILE A 44 -29.54 2.18 -12.60
C ILE A 44 -28.82 1.53 -11.41
N PRO A 45 -28.43 2.29 -10.37
CA PRO A 45 -27.83 1.71 -9.17
C PRO A 45 -28.72 0.67 -8.49
N GLY A 46 -28.13 -0.44 -8.06
CA GLY A 46 -28.84 -1.56 -7.47
C GLY A 46 -27.91 -2.70 -7.03
N PRO A 47 -28.39 -3.64 -6.19
CA PRO A 47 -27.58 -4.76 -5.71
C PRO A 47 -26.98 -5.62 -6.84
N ASP A 48 -27.69 -5.73 -7.97
CA ASP A 48 -27.26 -6.54 -9.12
C ASP A 48 -26.41 -5.77 -10.13
N THR A 49 -26.35 -4.43 -10.03
CA THR A 49 -25.65 -3.57 -11.00
C THR A 49 -24.41 -2.93 -10.38
N THR A 50 -24.56 -2.18 -9.30
CA THR A 50 -23.51 -1.36 -8.68
C THR A 50 -23.08 -1.88 -7.32
N ARG A 51 -23.78 -2.89 -6.78
CA ARG A 51 -23.62 -3.51 -5.45
C ARG A 51 -23.90 -2.58 -4.26
N ILE A 52 -23.56 -1.32 -4.36
CA ILE A 52 -23.95 -0.24 -3.45
C ILE A 52 -24.82 0.76 -4.18
N THR A 53 -25.70 1.44 -3.44
CA THR A 53 -26.69 2.39 -3.99
C THR A 53 -26.48 3.82 -3.52
N SER A 54 -25.49 4.06 -2.65
CA SER A 54 -25.15 5.37 -2.10
C SER A 54 -23.70 5.42 -1.61
N PRO A 55 -23.08 6.61 -1.50
CA PRO A 55 -23.58 7.92 -1.95
C PRO A 55 -23.74 8.02 -3.47
N LEU A 56 -24.59 8.95 -3.94
CA LEU A 56 -24.82 9.21 -5.35
C LEU A 56 -24.23 10.58 -5.75
N ARG A 57 -23.74 10.66 -6.98
CA ARG A 57 -23.30 11.90 -7.63
C ARG A 57 -24.50 12.68 -8.18
N PRO A 58 -24.32 13.96 -8.56
CA PRO A 58 -25.39 14.78 -9.16
C PRO A 58 -26.00 14.16 -10.44
N ASP A 59 -25.25 13.34 -11.16
CA ASP A 59 -25.71 12.62 -12.36
C ASP A 59 -26.49 11.33 -12.06
N GLY A 60 -26.67 10.98 -10.78
CA GLY A 60 -27.36 9.78 -10.33
C GLY A 60 -26.52 8.50 -10.32
N THR A 61 -25.23 8.56 -10.70
CA THR A 61 -24.29 7.43 -10.57
C THR A 61 -23.76 7.32 -9.14
N VAL A 62 -23.27 6.14 -8.77
CA VAL A 62 -22.68 5.89 -7.44
C VAL A 62 -21.32 6.59 -7.31
N ASP A 63 -21.09 7.26 -6.18
CA ASP A 63 -19.78 7.78 -5.80
C ASP A 63 -18.99 6.74 -4.98
N TYR A 64 -18.31 5.85 -5.69
CA TYR A 64 -17.53 4.78 -5.07
C TYR A 64 -16.34 5.27 -4.23
N VAL A 65 -15.76 6.43 -4.57
CA VAL A 65 -14.64 7.01 -3.81
C VAL A 65 -15.14 7.45 -2.44
N ALA A 66 -16.27 8.17 -2.41
CA ALA A 66 -16.90 8.56 -1.17
C ALA A 66 -17.38 7.35 -0.35
N ALA A 67 -17.93 6.32 -1.00
CA ALA A 67 -18.33 5.07 -0.33
C ALA A 67 -17.15 4.38 0.38
N LEU A 68 -16.03 4.18 -0.34
CA LEU A 68 -14.83 3.53 0.20
C LEU A 68 -14.19 4.36 1.32
N ASN A 69 -14.13 5.68 1.16
CA ASN A 69 -13.64 6.58 2.21
C ASN A 69 -14.52 6.54 3.47
N ALA A 70 -15.85 6.53 3.31
CA ALA A 70 -16.77 6.44 4.43
C ALA A 70 -16.62 5.12 5.20
N GLU A 71 -16.36 4.01 4.51
CA GLU A 71 -16.09 2.73 5.16
C GLU A 71 -14.74 2.72 5.87
N ALA A 72 -13.67 3.11 5.16
CA ALA A 72 -12.30 3.02 5.65
C ALA A 72 -11.99 4.01 6.79
N SER A 73 -12.74 5.12 6.90
CA SER A 73 -12.58 6.11 7.96
C SER A 73 -13.33 5.78 9.26
N LYS A 74 -14.13 4.70 9.32
CA LYS A 74 -14.92 4.36 10.52
C LYS A 74 -14.04 4.14 11.75
N GLY A 75 -14.28 4.96 12.77
CA GLY A 75 -13.55 4.92 14.05
C GLY A 75 -12.09 5.38 13.95
N VAL A 76 -11.71 6.01 12.84
CA VAL A 76 -10.38 6.61 12.66
C VAL A 76 -10.36 7.99 13.28
N THR A 77 -9.33 8.27 14.06
CA THR A 77 -9.02 9.59 14.63
C THR A 77 -7.57 9.92 14.34
N LYS A 78 -7.18 11.18 14.48
CA LYS A 78 -5.78 11.61 14.32
C LYS A 78 -4.84 10.81 15.24
N ASP A 79 -5.25 10.58 16.47
CA ASP A 79 -4.41 9.93 17.49
C ASP A 79 -4.27 8.42 17.27
N ASN A 80 -5.28 7.77 16.70
CA ASN A 80 -5.28 6.32 16.50
C ASN A 80 -4.84 5.88 15.10
N ASN A 81 -4.60 6.81 14.18
CA ASN A 81 -4.26 6.53 12.79
C ASN A 81 -2.73 6.59 12.57
N ALA A 82 -2.12 5.44 12.27
CA ALA A 82 -0.71 5.34 11.95
C ALA A 82 -0.30 6.23 10.77
N ALA A 83 -1.21 6.45 9.81
CA ALA A 83 -0.93 7.23 8.62
C ALA A 83 -0.52 8.68 8.94
N VAL A 84 -1.02 9.27 10.02
CA VAL A 84 -0.69 10.65 10.41
C VAL A 84 0.80 10.80 10.74
N ILE A 85 1.35 9.86 11.51
CA ILE A 85 2.78 9.85 11.84
C ILE A 85 3.61 9.52 10.59
N LEU A 86 3.14 8.57 9.78
CA LEU A 86 3.84 8.14 8.57
C LEU A 86 3.89 9.22 7.50
N LEU A 87 2.86 10.06 7.37
CA LEU A 87 2.83 11.22 6.47
C LEU A 87 3.90 12.27 6.81
N ASP A 88 4.20 12.43 8.10
CA ASP A 88 5.18 13.40 8.56
C ASP A 88 6.60 12.85 8.40
N VAL A 89 6.84 11.64 8.93
CA VAL A 89 8.18 11.03 8.94
C VAL A 89 8.63 10.55 7.56
N LEU A 90 7.75 10.09 6.67
CA LEU A 90 8.14 9.67 5.32
C LEU A 90 8.27 10.85 4.35
N GLY A 91 7.94 12.06 4.78
CA GLY A 91 8.08 13.28 4.03
C GLY A 91 6.97 13.54 3.00
N PRO A 92 7.01 14.72 2.37
CA PRO A 92 5.94 15.21 1.49
C PRO A 92 5.68 14.31 0.27
N ASP A 93 6.73 13.75 -0.32
CA ASP A 93 6.66 12.85 -1.48
C ASP A 93 6.14 11.44 -1.17
N PHE A 94 5.78 11.17 0.10
CA PHE A 94 4.94 10.02 0.42
C PHE A 94 3.55 10.12 -0.21
N LEU A 95 3.08 11.33 -0.53
CA LEU A 95 1.88 11.58 -1.33
C LEU A 95 2.21 12.33 -2.62
N PRO A 96 1.50 12.03 -3.73
CA PRO A 96 1.55 12.86 -4.92
C PRO A 96 1.16 14.32 -4.61
N GLU A 97 1.88 15.27 -5.22
CA GLU A 97 1.77 16.70 -4.92
C GLU A 97 0.33 17.24 -5.06
N ASP A 98 -0.38 16.78 -6.08
CA ASP A 98 -1.71 17.23 -6.48
C ASP A 98 -2.83 16.81 -5.54
N VAL A 99 -2.64 15.73 -4.77
CA VAL A 99 -3.62 15.25 -3.80
C VAL A 99 -3.24 15.55 -2.35
N ARG A 100 -1.97 15.87 -2.09
CA ARG A 100 -1.40 16.03 -0.74
C ARG A 100 -2.22 16.95 0.16
N GLN A 101 -2.52 18.17 -0.30
CA GLN A 101 -3.26 19.15 0.51
C GLN A 101 -4.69 18.70 0.83
N LYS A 102 -5.34 17.97 -0.09
CA LYS A 102 -6.68 17.41 0.14
C LYS A 102 -6.62 16.31 1.21
N VAL A 103 -5.63 15.43 1.12
CA VAL A 103 -5.40 14.37 2.12
C VAL A 103 -5.13 14.98 3.50
N TYR A 104 -4.26 15.98 3.57
CA TYR A 104 -3.92 16.68 4.82
C TYR A 104 -5.14 17.30 5.48
N LYS A 105 -5.98 17.97 4.69
CA LYS A 105 -7.24 18.55 5.17
C LYS A 105 -8.20 17.49 5.71
N VAL A 106 -8.38 16.36 5.01
CA VAL A 106 -9.29 15.29 5.45
C VAL A 106 -8.82 14.63 6.75
N LEU A 107 -7.49 14.49 6.92
CA LEU A 107 -6.89 13.86 8.09
C LEU A 107 -6.64 14.82 9.26
N ASP A 108 -7.00 16.12 9.13
CA ASP A 108 -6.63 17.17 10.07
C ASP A 108 -5.12 17.14 10.43
N PHE A 109 -4.31 16.94 9.39
CA PHE A 109 -2.87 16.81 9.50
C PHE A 109 -2.17 18.07 9.01
N THR A 110 -1.15 18.49 9.76
CA THR A 110 -0.23 19.58 9.38
C THR A 110 1.18 19.04 9.57
N PRO A 111 2.03 19.04 8.52
CA PRO A 111 3.42 18.63 8.65
C PRO A 111 4.15 19.43 9.71
N ASN A 112 4.97 18.76 10.51
CA ASN A 112 5.81 19.43 11.49
C ASN A 112 7.21 19.58 10.90
N PRO A 113 7.69 20.83 10.65
CA PRO A 113 9.00 21.06 10.04
C PRO A 113 10.17 20.58 10.91
N LYS A 114 9.92 20.23 12.18
CA LYS A 114 10.93 19.67 13.10
C LYS A 114 10.97 18.15 13.10
N THR A 115 10.02 17.48 12.46
CA THR A 115 9.99 16.02 12.36
C THR A 115 11.16 15.56 11.49
N PRO A 116 12.01 14.63 11.98
CA PRO A 116 13.07 14.06 11.16
C PRO A 116 12.44 13.28 9.99
N VAL A 117 12.81 13.65 8.77
CA VAL A 117 12.36 12.95 7.56
C VAL A 117 13.22 11.71 7.38
N PHE A 118 12.57 10.56 7.16
CA PHE A 118 13.21 9.31 6.80
C PHE A 118 13.92 9.49 5.46
N ASP A 119 15.24 9.28 5.49
CA ASP A 119 16.05 9.27 4.31
C ASP A 119 15.96 7.89 3.66
N ASP A 120 15.44 7.81 2.44
CA ASP A 120 15.33 6.58 1.67
C ASP A 120 16.43 6.42 0.61
N THR A 121 17.50 7.22 0.68
CA THR A 121 18.56 7.28 -0.34
C THR A 121 19.64 6.19 -0.23
N LEU A 122 19.92 5.63 0.96
CA LEU A 122 20.80 4.45 1.06
C LEU A 122 20.16 3.20 0.43
N ALA A 123 18.90 3.27 0.02
CA ALA A 123 18.20 2.21 -0.67
C ALA A 123 18.54 2.14 -2.18
N ASP A 124 19.82 2.31 -2.55
CA ASP A 124 20.35 1.77 -3.82
C ASP A 124 20.39 0.24 -3.72
N PHE A 125 19.19 -0.29 -3.98
CA PHE A 125 18.73 -1.57 -3.50
C PHE A 125 19.61 -2.76 -3.82
N PRO A 126 20.24 -2.86 -5.01
CA PRO A 126 21.05 -4.04 -5.33
C PRO A 126 22.25 -4.24 -4.39
N ILE A 127 22.86 -3.16 -3.90
CA ILE A 127 24.10 -3.23 -3.11
C ILE A 127 23.78 -3.66 -1.68
N TYR A 128 22.80 -3.01 -1.04
CA TYR A 128 22.46 -3.25 0.36
C TYR A 128 21.32 -4.24 0.58
N ALA A 129 20.79 -4.89 -0.47
CA ALA A 129 19.70 -5.85 -0.34
C ALA A 129 20.00 -6.97 0.66
N HIS A 130 21.26 -7.34 0.78
CA HIS A 130 21.70 -8.37 1.70
C HIS A 130 21.57 -7.97 3.18
N LEU A 131 21.61 -6.67 3.52
CA LEU A 131 21.59 -6.19 4.91
C LEU A 131 20.22 -6.33 5.58
N TYR A 132 19.12 -6.15 4.83
CA TYR A 132 17.78 -6.45 5.36
C TYR A 132 17.39 -7.93 5.20
N ALA A 133 18.14 -8.71 4.43
CA ALA A 133 17.84 -10.12 4.19
C ALA A 133 18.47 -11.08 5.22
N ARG A 134 19.68 -10.77 5.73
CA ARG A 134 20.43 -11.64 6.65
C ARG A 134 21.22 -10.84 7.70
N PRO A 135 21.56 -11.44 8.85
CA PRO A 135 22.42 -10.81 9.86
C PRO A 135 23.77 -10.33 9.27
N TRP A 136 24.25 -9.17 9.72
CA TRP A 136 25.47 -8.52 9.23
C TRP A 136 26.16 -7.74 10.35
N GLN A 137 27.49 -7.64 10.32
CA GLN A 137 28.27 -6.95 11.38
C GLN A 137 28.54 -5.49 11.00
N ALA A 138 28.52 -4.60 12.00
CA ALA A 138 28.79 -3.17 11.82
C ALA A 138 30.12 -2.89 11.07
N LYS A 139 31.17 -3.64 11.43
CA LYS A 139 32.52 -3.49 10.85
C LYS A 139 32.59 -3.76 9.34
N ASP A 140 31.64 -4.54 8.80
CA ASP A 140 31.65 -4.95 7.39
C ASP A 140 31.00 -3.89 6.49
N ASN A 141 30.16 -3.01 7.05
CA ASN A 141 29.43 -1.97 6.32
C ASN A 141 29.34 -0.68 7.18
N PRO A 142 30.45 0.04 7.41
CA PRO A 142 30.49 1.21 8.29
C PRO A 142 29.63 2.39 7.80
N ASP A 143 29.54 2.56 6.48
CA ASP A 143 28.66 3.49 5.77
C ASP A 143 27.17 3.24 6.10
N ALA A 144 26.75 1.98 6.06
CA ALA A 144 25.41 1.57 6.43
C ALA A 144 25.09 1.84 7.92
N VAL A 145 26.09 1.71 8.80
CA VAL A 145 25.95 2.03 10.22
C VAL A 145 25.78 3.54 10.43
N GLU A 146 26.58 4.36 9.76
CA GLU A 146 26.48 5.82 9.83
C GLU A 146 25.11 6.29 9.34
N TRP A 147 24.64 5.78 8.21
CA TRP A 147 23.32 6.11 7.70
C TRP A 147 22.17 5.64 8.60
N LEU A 148 22.26 4.46 9.22
CA LEU A 148 21.27 4.00 10.20
C LEU A 148 21.24 4.91 11.44
N LYS A 149 22.41 5.40 11.87
CA LYS A 149 22.51 6.34 12.97
C LYS A 149 21.78 7.65 12.64
N ASP A 150 21.97 8.16 11.42
CA ASP A 150 21.28 9.38 10.96
C ASP A 150 19.76 9.18 10.85
N ASN A 151 19.32 7.98 10.46
CA ASN A 151 17.90 7.62 10.36
C ASN A 151 17.23 7.24 11.69
N THR A 152 17.98 7.10 12.79
CA THR A 152 17.47 6.50 14.03
C THR A 152 16.20 7.19 14.53
N LYS A 153 16.16 8.53 14.55
CA LYS A 153 14.99 9.28 15.03
C LYS A 153 13.75 9.07 14.14
N ALA A 154 13.94 8.97 12.82
CA ALA A 154 12.85 8.71 11.89
C ALA A 154 12.32 7.27 12.06
N LEU A 155 13.23 6.28 12.19
CA LEU A 155 12.86 4.89 12.45
C LEU A 155 12.11 4.72 13.76
N ASP A 156 12.45 5.47 14.80
CA ASP A 156 11.75 5.42 16.08
C ASP A 156 10.32 5.97 15.97
N LEU A 157 10.10 7.02 15.18
CA LEU A 157 8.75 7.49 14.85
C LEU A 157 7.96 6.48 14.01
N ILE A 158 8.60 5.77 13.09
CA ILE A 158 7.96 4.68 12.33
C ILE A 158 7.56 3.53 13.26
N VAL A 159 8.42 3.18 14.24
CA VAL A 159 8.09 2.20 15.28
C VAL A 159 6.91 2.69 16.12
N GLU A 160 6.86 3.96 16.49
CA GLU A 160 5.73 4.55 17.21
C GLU A 160 4.44 4.52 16.39
N ALA A 161 4.51 4.83 15.09
CA ALA A 161 3.38 4.71 14.17
C ALA A 161 2.83 3.27 14.14
N SER A 162 3.71 2.26 14.16
CA SER A 162 3.31 0.85 14.16
C SER A 162 2.43 0.47 15.36
N LYS A 163 2.51 1.21 16.48
CA LYS A 163 1.72 0.92 17.69
C LYS A 163 0.29 1.43 17.61
N ARG A 164 -0.04 2.24 16.60
CA ARG A 164 -1.40 2.73 16.39
C ARG A 164 -2.30 1.59 15.89
N PRO A 165 -3.61 1.59 16.24
CA PRO A 165 -4.50 0.49 15.86
C PRO A 165 -5.12 0.64 14.46
N LYS A 166 -5.12 1.85 13.89
CA LYS A 166 -5.82 2.15 12.62
C LYS A 166 -4.86 2.60 11.53
N TRP A 167 -5.23 2.28 10.30
CA TRP A 167 -4.63 2.80 9.09
C TRP A 167 -5.72 3.36 8.20
N TYR A 168 -5.59 4.63 7.81
CA TYR A 168 -6.44 5.25 6.81
C TYR A 168 -5.73 6.40 6.12
N VAL A 169 -5.62 6.30 4.79
CA VAL A 169 -5.31 7.42 3.91
C VAL A 169 -6.51 7.60 2.97
N PRO A 170 -7.11 8.80 2.89
CA PRO A 170 -8.25 9.03 2.03
C PRO A 170 -7.88 8.83 0.56
N LEU A 171 -8.74 8.11 -0.17
CA LEU A 171 -8.69 8.02 -1.61
C LEU A 171 -9.09 9.38 -2.20
N VAL A 172 -8.18 10.00 -2.94
CA VAL A 172 -8.40 11.28 -3.60
C VAL A 172 -8.14 11.12 -5.10
N CYS A 173 -9.16 11.41 -5.91
CA CYS A 173 -9.00 11.43 -7.36
C CYS A 173 -8.43 12.78 -7.81
N LYS A 174 -7.34 12.74 -8.58
CA LYS A 174 -6.83 13.94 -9.28
C LYS A 174 -7.85 14.45 -10.29
N ASN A 175 -8.41 13.53 -11.08
CA ASN A 175 -9.37 13.83 -12.14
C ASN A 175 -10.66 13.06 -11.90
N GLU A 176 -11.71 13.78 -11.50
CA GLU A 176 -13.05 13.21 -11.29
C GLU A 176 -13.62 12.56 -12.56
N LYS A 177 -13.12 12.88 -13.75
CA LYS A 177 -13.51 12.21 -15.01
C LYS A 177 -12.93 10.81 -15.15
N ILE A 178 -11.83 10.50 -14.47
CA ILE A 178 -11.21 9.16 -14.47
C ILE A 178 -11.81 8.32 -13.34
N GLY A 179 -12.11 8.93 -12.19
CA GLY A 179 -12.77 8.25 -11.07
C GLY A 179 -11.86 7.42 -10.22
N LEU A 180 -12.43 6.37 -9.62
CA LEU A 180 -11.76 5.53 -8.63
C LEU A 180 -10.47 4.89 -9.18
N ILE A 181 -10.41 4.57 -10.48
CA ILE A 181 -9.17 4.06 -11.10
C ILE A 181 -8.04 5.10 -11.16
N GLY A 182 -8.39 6.40 -11.09
CA GLY A 182 -7.45 7.51 -10.97
C GLY A 182 -7.35 8.06 -9.55
N ALA A 183 -7.78 7.29 -8.54
CA ALA A 183 -7.51 7.62 -7.15
C ALA A 183 -6.03 7.40 -6.86
N GLU A 184 -5.38 8.42 -6.33
CA GLU A 184 -3.96 8.38 -6.03
C GLU A 184 -3.72 7.62 -4.72
N SER A 185 -2.67 6.79 -4.72
CA SER A 185 -2.24 6.01 -3.55
C SER A 185 -0.96 6.58 -2.96
N PRO A 186 -0.68 6.36 -1.66
CA PRO A 186 0.61 6.73 -1.09
C PRO A 186 1.76 5.99 -1.78
N ASN A 187 2.95 6.57 -1.70
CA ASN A 187 4.16 6.00 -2.28
C ASN A 187 4.58 4.73 -1.53
N MET A 188 4.10 3.58 -2.01
CA MET A 188 4.40 2.28 -1.41
C MET A 188 5.88 1.90 -1.49
N LYS A 189 6.69 2.54 -2.34
CA LYS A 189 8.15 2.34 -2.31
C LYS A 189 8.72 2.86 -1.01
N LYS A 190 8.44 4.12 -0.64
CA LYS A 190 8.91 4.71 0.62
C LYS A 190 8.51 3.90 1.85
N TYR A 191 7.25 3.45 1.86
CA TYR A 191 6.77 2.57 2.92
C TYR A 191 7.57 1.26 3.02
N ARG A 192 7.83 0.60 1.89
CA ARG A 192 8.65 -0.63 1.87
C ARG A 192 10.07 -0.35 2.31
N ASP A 193 10.66 0.76 1.89
CA ASP A 193 12.04 1.09 2.24
C ASP A 193 12.18 1.34 3.74
N ALA A 194 11.22 2.01 4.39
CA ALA A 194 11.14 2.10 5.84
C ALA A 194 11.09 0.72 6.52
N VAL A 195 10.25 -0.20 6.03
CA VAL A 195 10.16 -1.58 6.54
C VAL A 195 11.48 -2.34 6.36
N ARG A 196 12.13 -2.20 5.22
CA ARG A 196 13.42 -2.84 4.92
C ARG A 196 14.53 -2.28 5.80
N THR A 197 14.50 -0.99 6.11
CA THR A 197 15.46 -0.38 7.05
C THR A 197 15.26 -0.87 8.48
N LEU A 198 14.01 -1.08 8.94
CA LEU A 198 13.76 -1.73 10.23
C LEU A 198 14.32 -3.17 10.25
N ALA A 199 14.16 -3.92 9.16
CA ALA A 199 14.73 -5.26 9.02
C ALA A 199 16.26 -5.25 9.00
N MET A 200 16.87 -4.26 8.34
CA MET A 200 18.31 -4.02 8.35
C MET A 200 18.83 -3.73 9.76
N ARG A 201 18.13 -2.86 10.52
CA ARG A 201 18.43 -2.55 11.94
C ARG A 201 18.29 -3.80 12.82
N ALA A 202 17.28 -4.63 12.56
CA ALA A 202 17.09 -5.90 13.26
C ALA A 202 18.20 -6.91 12.98
N ASN A 203 18.58 -7.10 11.71
CA ASN A 203 19.66 -8.01 11.33
C ASN A 203 21.03 -7.60 11.89
N LEU A 204 21.31 -6.30 11.99
CA LEU A 204 22.48 -5.79 12.70
C LEU A 204 22.44 -6.19 14.18
N ALA A 205 21.31 -5.94 14.84
CA ALA A 205 21.10 -6.30 16.24
C ALA A 205 21.22 -7.81 16.49
N ILE A 206 20.71 -8.65 15.57
CA ILE A 206 20.87 -10.11 15.59
C ILE A 206 22.37 -10.45 15.55
N ALA A 207 23.14 -9.90 14.61
CA ALA A 207 24.56 -10.21 14.45
C ALA A 207 25.40 -9.80 15.68
N GLU A 208 25.02 -8.72 16.35
CA GLU A 208 25.68 -8.20 17.55
C GLU A 208 25.17 -8.81 18.86
N GLY A 209 24.08 -9.59 18.81
CA GLY A 209 23.52 -10.28 19.98
C GLY A 209 22.60 -9.41 20.84
N ARG A 210 22.16 -8.28 20.31
CA ARG A 210 21.14 -7.41 20.89
C ARG A 210 19.75 -7.95 20.52
N THR A 211 19.38 -9.10 21.07
CA THR A 211 18.17 -9.84 20.69
C THR A 211 16.87 -9.08 20.99
N GLU A 212 16.82 -8.31 22.08
CA GLU A 212 15.68 -7.46 22.42
C GLU A 212 15.47 -6.34 21.40
N ASP A 213 16.56 -5.67 20.99
CA ASP A 213 16.52 -4.63 19.95
C ASP A 213 16.07 -5.21 18.60
N ALA A 214 16.58 -6.40 18.25
CA ALA A 214 16.14 -7.10 17.05
C ALA A 214 14.64 -7.39 17.10
N TRP A 215 14.17 -7.90 18.25
CA TRP A 215 12.77 -8.25 18.45
C TRP A 215 11.83 -7.05 18.35
N ALA A 216 12.18 -5.92 18.95
CA ALA A 216 11.38 -4.70 18.88
C ALA A 216 11.14 -4.23 17.43
N ASN A 217 12.16 -4.36 16.57
CA ASN A 217 12.05 -4.06 15.15
C ASN A 217 11.18 -5.07 14.40
N ILE A 218 11.35 -6.38 14.66
CA ILE A 218 10.51 -7.44 14.06
C ILE A 218 9.04 -7.21 14.40
N GLN A 219 8.72 -6.91 15.66
CA GLN A 219 7.35 -6.61 16.09
C GLN A 219 6.79 -5.36 15.39
N ALA A 220 7.60 -4.32 15.21
CA ALA A 220 7.17 -3.13 14.48
C ALA A 220 6.81 -3.47 13.02
N ILE A 221 7.57 -4.35 12.36
CA ILE A 221 7.28 -4.77 10.98
C ILE A 221 5.97 -5.58 10.92
N TYR A 222 5.75 -6.53 11.82
CA TYR A 222 4.47 -7.26 11.89
C TYR A 222 3.29 -6.30 12.10
N ARG A 223 3.41 -5.35 13.04
CA ARG A 223 2.36 -4.35 13.28
C ARG A 223 2.08 -3.48 12.05
N LEU A 224 3.14 -3.02 11.38
CA LEU A 224 3.04 -2.27 10.12
C LEU A 224 2.33 -3.10 9.03
N ALA A 225 2.68 -4.38 8.89
CA ALA A 225 2.03 -5.29 7.96
C ALA A 225 0.52 -5.42 8.23
N THR A 226 0.13 -5.58 9.50
CA THR A 226 -1.28 -5.64 9.90
C THR A 226 -2.01 -4.31 9.66
N LEU A 227 -1.34 -3.17 9.93
CA LEU A 227 -1.88 -1.83 9.71
C LEU A 227 -2.20 -1.57 8.24
N ILE A 228 -1.21 -1.67 7.35
CA ILE A 228 -1.43 -1.48 5.91
C ILE A 228 -2.33 -2.58 5.32
N GLY A 229 -2.51 -3.69 6.02
CA GLY A 229 -3.55 -4.68 5.73
C GLY A 229 -4.99 -4.17 5.84
N GLN A 230 -5.21 -3.02 6.49
CA GLN A 230 -6.51 -2.34 6.53
C GLN A 230 -6.76 -1.50 5.27
N ASP A 231 -5.74 -1.28 4.43
CA ASP A 231 -5.85 -0.45 3.24
C ASP A 231 -6.97 -0.93 2.31
N GLY A 232 -7.69 0.03 1.72
CA GLY A 232 -8.79 -0.28 0.81
C GLY A 232 -8.30 -0.85 -0.53
N THR A 233 -7.10 -0.49 -0.96
CA THR A 233 -6.59 -0.78 -2.31
C THR A 233 -5.91 -2.13 -2.38
N PHE A 234 -5.94 -2.75 -3.56
CA PHE A 234 -5.17 -3.98 -3.80
C PHE A 234 -3.66 -3.72 -3.69
N VAL A 235 -3.19 -2.57 -4.20
CA VAL A 235 -1.78 -2.19 -4.16
C VAL A 235 -1.27 -2.05 -2.73
N GLY A 236 -2.02 -1.39 -1.84
CA GLY A 236 -1.66 -1.26 -0.43
C GLY A 236 -1.55 -2.62 0.27
N ARG A 237 -2.53 -3.51 0.06
CA ARG A 237 -2.51 -4.86 0.66
C ARG A 237 -1.41 -5.76 0.10
N LEU A 238 -1.23 -5.79 -1.22
CA LEU A 238 -0.22 -6.64 -1.85
C LEU A 238 1.20 -6.10 -1.64
N ALA A 239 1.43 -4.86 -2.07
CA ALA A 239 2.76 -4.27 -2.10
C ALA A 239 3.21 -3.73 -0.72
N GLY A 240 2.26 -3.41 0.17
CA GLY A 240 2.52 -3.04 1.55
C GLY A 240 2.44 -4.25 2.48
N ALA A 241 1.24 -4.78 2.70
CA ALA A 241 0.98 -5.74 3.79
C ALA A 241 1.73 -7.06 3.61
N ILE A 242 1.49 -7.74 2.49
CA ILE A 242 2.07 -9.07 2.23
C ILE A 242 3.61 -8.99 2.16
N THR A 243 4.14 -7.94 1.54
CA THR A 243 5.59 -7.75 1.45
C THR A 243 6.21 -7.51 2.84
N SER A 244 5.55 -6.73 3.69
CA SER A 244 6.02 -6.46 5.06
C SER A 244 5.96 -7.71 5.94
N SER A 245 4.88 -8.50 5.86
CA SER A 245 4.78 -9.79 6.57
C SER A 245 5.91 -10.73 6.17
N LYS A 246 6.20 -10.85 4.86
CA LYS A 246 7.30 -11.70 4.38
C LYS A 246 8.66 -11.25 4.91
N ILE A 247 8.89 -9.94 5.00
CA ILE A 247 10.13 -9.39 5.56
C ILE A 247 10.20 -9.70 7.07
N ALA A 248 9.11 -9.51 7.82
CA ALA A 248 9.08 -9.86 9.23
C ALA A 248 9.37 -11.34 9.47
N ASP A 249 8.73 -12.24 8.70
CA ASP A 249 8.96 -13.68 8.78
C ASP A 249 10.42 -14.05 8.52
N GLN A 250 11.04 -13.43 7.50
CA GLN A 250 12.43 -13.68 7.18
C GLN A 250 13.37 -13.28 8.33
N VAL A 251 13.18 -12.10 8.91
CA VAL A 251 14.03 -11.61 10.00
C VAL A 251 13.77 -12.37 11.30
N ALA A 252 12.52 -12.77 11.57
CA ALA A 252 12.17 -13.65 12.67
C ALA A 252 12.86 -15.02 12.56
N CYS A 253 12.88 -15.60 11.36
CA CYS A 253 13.64 -16.82 11.06
C CYS A 253 15.14 -16.61 11.31
N ASN A 254 15.72 -15.49 10.85
CA ASN A 254 17.13 -15.17 11.09
C ASN A 254 17.46 -15.12 12.60
N LEU A 255 16.59 -14.52 13.41
CA LEU A 255 16.76 -14.48 14.86
C LEU A 255 16.62 -15.88 15.48
N ALA A 256 15.64 -16.67 15.04
CA ALA A 256 15.41 -18.02 15.56
C ALA A 256 16.58 -18.97 15.31
N ILE A 257 17.23 -18.90 14.14
CA ILE A 257 18.37 -19.75 13.79
C ILE A 257 19.73 -19.18 14.25
N SER A 258 19.74 -18.00 14.86
CA SER A 258 20.99 -17.31 15.24
C SER A 258 21.79 -18.00 16.35
N GLY A 259 21.15 -18.94 17.07
CA GLY A 259 21.72 -19.55 18.28
C GLY A 259 21.76 -18.63 19.50
N LYS A 260 21.13 -17.44 19.43
CA LYS A 260 21.17 -16.41 20.48
C LYS A 260 19.93 -16.38 21.39
N LEU A 261 18.99 -17.30 21.20
CA LEU A 261 17.77 -17.40 22.00
C LEU A 261 17.80 -18.65 22.87
N ASP A 262 17.40 -18.49 24.13
CA ASP A 262 16.99 -19.62 24.95
C ASP A 262 15.58 -20.10 24.56
N ALA A 263 15.23 -21.33 24.96
CA ALA A 263 13.95 -21.95 24.62
C ALA A 263 12.73 -21.19 25.14
N LYS A 264 12.81 -20.59 26.35
CA LYS A 264 11.71 -19.85 26.97
C LYS A 264 11.43 -18.57 26.18
N THR A 265 12.47 -17.84 25.82
CA THR A 265 12.41 -16.61 25.03
C THR A 265 11.88 -16.90 23.63
N ALA A 266 12.38 -17.95 22.97
CA ALA A 266 11.88 -18.36 21.65
C ALA A 266 10.39 -18.72 21.65
N LEU A 267 9.90 -19.45 22.67
CA LEU A 267 8.48 -19.77 22.81
C LEU A 267 7.62 -18.53 23.04
N ALA A 268 8.08 -17.58 23.88
CA ALA A 268 7.36 -16.34 24.11
C ALA A 268 7.25 -15.49 22.83
N MET A 269 8.32 -15.42 22.03
CA MET A 269 8.33 -14.74 20.73
C MET A 269 7.39 -15.41 19.72
N LEU A 270 7.34 -16.74 19.69
CA LEU A 270 6.42 -17.48 18.83
C LEU A 270 4.95 -17.19 19.16
N VAL A 271 4.59 -17.19 20.46
CA VAL A 271 3.24 -16.83 20.91
C VAL A 271 2.86 -15.42 20.46
N GLN A 272 3.79 -14.47 20.55
CA GLN A 272 3.56 -13.10 20.08
C GLN A 272 3.38 -13.02 18.55
N ILE A 273 4.16 -13.77 17.77
CA ILE A 273 3.98 -13.86 16.30
C ILE A 273 2.59 -14.38 15.95
N GLN A 274 2.17 -15.47 16.60
CA GLN A 274 0.82 -16.03 16.42
C GLN A 274 -0.26 -15.02 16.80
N GLY A 275 0.00 -14.15 17.78
CA GLY A 275 -0.89 -13.06 18.19
C GLY A 275 -1.07 -11.95 17.17
N PHE A 276 -0.13 -11.73 16.23
CA PHE A 276 -0.31 -10.77 15.12
C PHE A 276 -1.30 -11.25 14.05
N GLY A 277 -1.64 -12.55 14.07
CA GLY A 277 -2.57 -13.16 13.13
C GLY A 277 -1.94 -13.57 11.81
N THR A 278 -2.77 -14.02 10.87
CA THR A 278 -2.33 -14.37 9.53
C THR A 278 -2.15 -13.13 8.66
N SER A 279 -1.39 -13.28 7.57
CA SER A 279 -1.22 -12.19 6.60
C SER A 279 -2.59 -11.64 6.14
N PRO A 280 -2.74 -10.31 6.04
CA PRO A 280 -4.00 -9.69 5.65
C PRO A 280 -4.51 -10.24 4.31
N SER A 281 -5.79 -10.60 4.27
CA SER A 281 -6.42 -11.07 3.04
C SER A 281 -6.52 -9.95 2.00
N ILE A 282 -6.27 -10.30 0.74
CA ILE A 282 -6.51 -9.42 -0.42
C ILE A 282 -7.98 -9.42 -0.86
N ILE A 283 -8.79 -10.37 -0.39
CA ILE A 283 -10.19 -10.54 -0.80
C ILE A 283 -11.01 -9.26 -0.61
N PRO A 284 -10.92 -8.55 0.55
CA PRO A 284 -11.67 -7.29 0.71
C PRO A 284 -11.30 -6.22 -0.32
N ALA A 285 -10.03 -6.10 -0.72
CA ALA A 285 -9.65 -5.16 -1.77
C ALA A 285 -10.25 -5.55 -3.12
N ILE A 286 -10.33 -6.84 -3.45
CA ILE A 286 -10.97 -7.32 -4.68
C ILE A 286 -12.48 -7.05 -4.63
N ASP A 287 -13.13 -7.37 -3.50
CA ASP A 287 -14.58 -7.32 -3.36
C ASP A 287 -15.15 -5.91 -3.31
N TYR A 288 -14.41 -4.98 -2.69
CA TYR A 288 -14.83 -3.60 -2.53
C TYR A 288 -14.08 -2.71 -3.52
N SER A 289 -12.77 -2.50 -3.37
CA SER A 289 -12.03 -1.50 -4.17
C SER A 289 -11.96 -1.84 -5.66
N GLU A 290 -11.40 -2.99 -6.05
CA GLU A 290 -11.14 -3.30 -7.46
C GLU A 290 -12.44 -3.48 -8.25
N ARG A 291 -13.42 -4.15 -7.64
CA ARG A 291 -14.77 -4.29 -8.21
C ARG A 291 -15.40 -2.91 -8.44
N TYR A 292 -15.36 -2.03 -7.44
CA TYR A 292 -15.92 -0.69 -7.56
C TYR A 292 -15.15 0.16 -8.57
N GLY A 293 -13.83 -0.01 -8.67
CA GLY A 293 -13.01 0.68 -9.67
C GLY A 293 -13.45 0.33 -11.09
N LEU A 294 -13.68 -0.96 -11.35
CA LEU A 294 -14.19 -1.42 -12.66
C LEU A 294 -15.60 -0.90 -12.94
N LEU A 295 -16.51 -0.96 -11.95
CA LEU A 295 -17.88 -0.46 -12.12
C LEU A 295 -17.93 1.05 -12.34
N ASP A 296 -17.15 1.83 -11.59
CA ASP A 296 -17.02 3.28 -11.77
C ASP A 296 -16.49 3.61 -13.16
N PHE A 297 -15.48 2.87 -13.63
CA PHE A 297 -14.91 3.03 -14.96
C PHE A 297 -15.94 2.73 -16.07
N ILE A 298 -16.67 1.60 -15.97
CA ILE A 298 -17.73 1.23 -16.92
C ILE A 298 -18.81 2.31 -16.98
N CYS A 299 -19.25 2.83 -15.82
CA CYS A 299 -20.24 3.91 -15.78
C CYS A 299 -19.74 5.15 -16.51
N LYS A 300 -18.46 5.51 -16.35
CA LYS A 300 -17.88 6.69 -16.97
C LYS A 300 -17.71 6.56 -18.48
N ILE A 301 -17.17 5.44 -18.96
CA ILE A 301 -17.02 5.24 -20.41
C ILE A 301 -18.37 5.17 -21.13
N SER A 302 -19.44 4.72 -20.45
CA SER A 302 -20.78 4.61 -21.06
C SER A 302 -21.39 5.97 -21.47
N VAL A 303 -20.90 7.07 -20.89
CA VAL A 303 -21.36 8.43 -21.20
C VAL A 303 -20.30 9.26 -21.92
N MET A 304 -19.07 8.75 -22.08
CA MET A 304 -18.05 9.44 -22.86
C MET A 304 -18.38 9.35 -24.35
N PRO A 305 -18.27 10.46 -25.11
CA PRO A 305 -18.41 10.40 -26.55
C PRO A 305 -17.31 9.49 -27.12
N PRO A 306 -17.60 8.65 -28.13
CA PRO A 306 -16.57 7.87 -28.79
C PRO A 306 -15.54 8.84 -29.38
N LYS A 307 -14.32 8.84 -28.83
CA LYS A 307 -13.18 9.38 -29.53
C LYS A 307 -12.68 8.24 -30.42
N LEU A 308 -12.79 8.42 -31.74
CA LEU A 308 -12.09 7.58 -32.72
C LEU A 308 -10.62 7.54 -32.27
N LEU A 309 -10.18 6.35 -31.83
CA LEU A 309 -8.77 6.03 -31.61
C LEU A 309 -8.04 6.05 -32.96
#